data_AF-A0A0H5QK44-F1
#
_entry.id   AF-A0A0H5QK44-F1
#
_cell.length_a   1.000
_cell.length_b   1.000
_cell.length_c   1.000
_cell.angle_alpha   90.00
_cell.angle_beta   90.00
_cell.angle_gamma   90.00
#
_symmetry.space_group_name_H-M   'P 1'
#
loop_
_entity.id
_entity.type
_entity.pdbx_description
1 polymer ?
#
loop_
_entity_poly.entity_id
_entity_poly.type
_entity_poly.pdbx_seq_one_letter_code
_entity_poly.pdbx_strand_id
1 'polypeptide(L)'
;MDIADTDSARQHFAELSESNNAIHSSVMETGTKLTSQGYTVYYAVGTQTVAKFKDDISDANLVEVRIFIIRIPLHDADIIISVNSPIKIAPRSSSQHCSPTDPAANSILADAIISSFSIENLSLLFG
;
A
#
# COMPACT_ATOMS: atom_id res chain seq x y z
N MET A 1 16.01 -2.53 -13.60
CA MET A 1 16.51 -3.78 -13.01
C MET A 1 15.26 -4.60 -12.77
N ASP A 2 15.09 -5.73 -13.45
CA ASP A 2 13.86 -6.53 -13.29
C ASP A 2 13.80 -7.04 -11.86
N ILE A 3 12.80 -6.55 -11.12
CA ILE A 3 12.57 -6.95 -9.74
C ILE A 3 11.86 -8.29 -9.80
N ALA A 4 12.41 -9.29 -9.09
CA ALA A 4 11.74 -10.57 -8.95
C ALA A 4 10.31 -10.35 -8.45
N ASP A 5 9.37 -11.06 -9.06
CA ASP A 5 7.94 -11.02 -8.74
C ASP A 5 7.64 -11.01 -7.24
N THR A 6 8.34 -11.86 -6.49
CA THR A 6 8.17 -12.01 -5.03
C THR A 6 8.68 -10.82 -4.22
N ASP A 7 9.59 -10.03 -4.78
CA ASP A 7 10.25 -8.92 -4.08
C ASP A 7 9.66 -7.56 -4.45
N SER A 8 8.88 -7.44 -5.53
CA SER A 8 8.36 -6.13 -5.97
C SER A 8 7.48 -5.47 -4.93
N ALA A 9 6.65 -6.23 -4.22
CA ALA A 9 5.79 -5.65 -3.19
C ALA A 9 6.60 -5.02 -2.05
N ARG A 10 7.70 -5.68 -1.65
CA ARG A 10 8.62 -5.16 -0.63
C ARG A 10 9.38 -3.94 -1.12
N GLN A 11 9.83 -3.95 -2.36
CA GLN A 11 10.57 -2.83 -2.94
C GLN A 11 9.68 -1.60 -3.09
N HIS A 12 8.48 -1.73 -3.66
CA HIS A 12 7.56 -0.59 -3.77
C HIS A 12 7.11 -0.08 -2.40
N PHE A 13 7.05 -0.94 -1.38
CA PHE A 13 6.83 -0.50 0.00
C PHE A 13 7.98 0.38 0.51
N ALA A 14 9.23 0.01 0.22
CA ALA A 14 10.39 0.82 0.57
C ALA A 14 10.38 2.16 -0.17
N GLU A 15 10.15 2.16 -1.49
CA GLU A 15 10.04 3.37 -2.31
C GLU A 15 8.93 4.31 -1.81
N LEU A 16 7.76 3.77 -1.45
CA LEU A 16 6.67 4.56 -0.88
C LEU A 16 7.04 5.12 0.50
N SER A 17 7.78 4.36 1.32
CA SER A 17 8.27 4.83 2.62
C SER A 17 9.23 6.01 2.45
N GLU A 18 10.13 5.94 1.47
CA GLU A 18 11.06 7.02 1.12
C GLU A 18 10.30 8.25 0.61
N SER A 19 9.34 8.07 -0.31
CA SER A 19 8.49 9.16 -0.82
C SER A 19 7.70 9.84 0.29
N ASN A 20 7.28 9.08 1.31
CA ASN A 20 6.57 9.61 2.47
C ASN A 20 7.50 10.25 3.51
N ASN A 21 8.82 10.19 3.33
CA ASN A 21 9.82 10.58 4.33
C ASN A 21 9.55 9.89 5.68
N ALA A 22 9.23 8.59 5.65
CA ALA A 22 8.93 7.83 6.85
C ALA A 22 10.15 7.82 7.78
N ILE A 23 9.93 8.18 9.04
CA ILE A 23 10.96 8.17 10.11
C ILE A 23 11.35 6.73 10.41
N HIS A 24 10.36 5.85 10.44
CA HIS A 24 10.52 4.41 10.61
C HIS A 24 9.58 3.68 9.65
N SER A 25 10.05 2.58 9.07
CA SER A 25 9.26 1.70 8.22
C SER A 25 9.58 0.24 8.51
N SER A 26 8.57 -0.62 8.59
CA SER A 26 8.76 -2.06 8.81
C SER A 26 7.73 -2.86 8.03
N VAL A 27 8.19 -3.87 7.28
CA VAL A 27 7.34 -4.85 6.61
C VAL A 27 7.04 -5.99 7.57
N MET A 28 5.77 -6.30 7.76
CA MET A 28 5.27 -7.31 8.70
C MET A 28 4.85 -8.60 7.97
N GLU A 29 4.27 -8.46 6.79
CA GLU A 29 3.73 -9.57 6.01
C GLU A 29 3.99 -9.35 4.52
N THR A 30 4.28 -10.43 3.80
CA THR A 30 4.35 -10.46 2.33
C THR A 30 3.75 -11.74 1.82
N GLY A 31 3.16 -11.72 0.63
CA GLY A 31 2.66 -12.94 0.02
C GLY A 31 2.05 -12.72 -1.35
N THR A 32 1.27 -13.70 -1.79
CA THR A 32 0.53 -13.64 -3.04
C THR A 32 -0.95 -13.94 -2.84
N LYS A 33 -1.79 -13.38 -3.72
CA LYS A 33 -3.23 -13.64 -3.84
C LYS A 33 -3.61 -13.69 -5.31
N LEU A 34 -4.83 -14.11 -5.61
CA LEU A 34 -5.40 -14.06 -6.96
C LEU A 34 -6.56 -13.06 -7.01
N THR A 35 -6.67 -12.32 -8.11
CA THR A 35 -7.89 -11.57 -8.42
C THR A 35 -9.00 -12.50 -8.88
N SER A 36 -10.23 -11.98 -9.01
CA SER A 36 -11.36 -12.71 -9.60
C SER A 36 -11.10 -13.18 -11.03
N GLN A 37 -10.28 -12.45 -11.79
CA GLN A 37 -9.88 -12.77 -13.17
C GLN A 37 -8.60 -13.64 -13.24
N GLY A 38 -8.05 -14.07 -12.10
CA GLY A 38 -6.90 -14.98 -12.04
C GLY A 38 -5.54 -14.31 -12.18
N TYR A 39 -5.46 -12.97 -12.12
CA TYR A 39 -4.16 -12.29 -12.07
C TYR A 39 -3.48 -12.54 -10.73
N THR A 40 -2.17 -12.79 -10.76
CA THR A 40 -1.38 -12.91 -9.52
C THR A 40 -1.13 -11.52 -8.95
N VAL A 41 -1.44 -11.38 -7.65
CA VAL A 41 -1.23 -10.17 -6.88
C VAL A 41 -0.14 -10.43 -5.86
N TYR A 42 0.93 -9.65 -5.92
CA TYR A 42 1.99 -9.66 -4.91
C TYR A 42 1.71 -8.57 -3.91
N TYR A 43 1.78 -8.87 -2.61
CA TYR A 43 1.45 -7.88 -1.59
C TYR A 43 2.47 -7.81 -0.47
N ALA A 44 2.52 -6.63 0.14
CA ALA A 44 3.29 -6.34 1.34
C ALA A 44 2.41 -5.52 2.30
N VAL A 45 2.41 -5.91 3.57
CA VAL A 45 1.77 -5.17 4.66
C VAL A 45 2.85 -4.75 5.64
N GLY A 46 2.82 -3.49 6.05
CA GLY A 46 3.80 -2.94 6.96
C GLY A 46 3.28 -1.70 7.67
N THR A 47 4.13 -1.11 8.48
CA THR A 47 3.85 0.17 9.14
C THR A 47 4.89 1.21 8.75
N GLN A 48 4.46 2.46 8.71
CA GLN A 48 5.28 3.64 8.52
C GLN A 48 4.96 4.67 9.61
N THR A 49 5.99 5.26 10.20
CA THR A 49 5.85 6.42 11.09
C THR A 49 6.13 7.67 10.29
N VAL A 50 5.10 8.50 10.08
CA VAL A 50 5.15 9.64 9.15
C VAL A 50 4.75 10.93 9.85
N ALA A 51 5.68 11.88 9.92
CA ALA A 51 5.37 13.27 10.22
C ALA A 51 4.90 13.94 8.93
N LYS A 52 3.71 14.54 8.93
CA LYS A 52 3.19 15.23 7.75
C LYS A 52 3.74 16.65 7.70
N PHE A 53 4.20 17.09 6.54
CA PHE A 53 4.66 18.47 6.32
C PHE A 53 5.78 18.91 7.27
N LYS A 54 5.59 20.06 7.94
CA LYS A 54 6.53 20.68 8.88
C LYS A 54 6.23 20.27 10.33
N ASP A 55 5.40 19.24 10.54
CA ASP A 55 5.13 18.73 11.88
C ASP A 55 6.43 18.19 12.48
N ASP A 56 6.61 18.38 13.78
CA ASP A 56 7.76 17.81 14.50
C ASP A 56 7.69 16.28 14.44
N ILE A 57 8.85 15.62 14.51
CA ILE A 57 8.93 14.15 14.59
C ILE A 57 8.09 13.60 15.75
N SER A 58 7.95 14.37 16.84
CA SER A 58 7.11 14.01 17.99
C SER A 58 5.61 13.97 17.68
N ASP A 59 5.18 14.58 16.57
CA ASP A 59 3.79 14.62 16.11
C ASP A 59 3.54 13.67 14.92
N ALA A 60 4.43 12.69 14.72
CA ALA A 60 4.29 11.69 13.67
C ALA A 60 3.13 10.72 13.92
N ASN A 61 2.44 10.36 12.84
CA ASN A 61 1.36 9.38 12.84
C ASN A 61 1.91 7.99 12.53
N LEU A 62 1.31 6.95 13.12
CA LEU A 62 1.57 5.58 12.73
C LEU A 62 0.54 5.15 11.70
N VAL A 63 1.01 4.75 10.53
CA VAL A 63 0.19 4.35 9.39
C VAL A 63 0.53 2.92 9.03
N GLU A 64 -0.47 2.05 9.02
CA GLU A 64 -0.37 0.75 8.37
C GLU A 64 -0.55 0.95 6.86
N VAL A 65 0.36 0.39 6.08
CA VAL A 65 0.39 0.52 4.62
C VAL A 65 0.32 -0.89 4.04
N ARG A 66 -0.68 -1.12 3.19
CA ARG A 66 -0.79 -2.33 2.38
C ARG A 66 -0.54 -1.97 0.93
N ILE A 67 0.39 -2.64 0.29
CA ILE A 67 0.65 -2.51 -1.14
C ILE A 67 0.29 -3.81 -1.82
N PHE A 68 -0.38 -3.70 -2.96
CA PHE A 68 -0.71 -4.80 -3.85
C PHE A 68 -0.21 -4.45 -5.25
N ILE A 69 0.42 -5.42 -5.91
CA ILE A 69 0.97 -5.27 -7.25
C ILE A 69 0.36 -6.33 -8.12
N ILE A 70 -0.32 -5.88 -9.17
CA ILE A 70 -0.91 -6.72 -10.20
C ILE A 70 -0.08 -6.50 -11.46
N ARG A 71 0.70 -7.50 -11.85
CA ARG A 71 1.51 -7.44 -13.08
C ARG A 71 0.62 -7.73 -14.30
N ILE A 72 0.82 -6.97 -15.37
CA ILE A 72 0.13 -7.14 -16.67
C ILE A 72 1.18 -7.54 -17.71
N PRO A 73 1.54 -8.84 -17.82
CA PRO A 73 2.69 -9.29 -18.60
C PRO A 73 2.61 -8.94 -20.09
N LEU A 74 1.40 -8.85 -20.64
CA LEU A 74 1.18 -8.55 -22.06
C LEU A 74 1.60 -7.12 -22.43
N HIS A 75 1.71 -6.22 -21.44
CA HIS A 75 1.92 -4.78 -21.65
C HIS A 75 3.11 -4.22 -20.87
N ASP A 76 3.93 -5.07 -20.24
CA ASP A 76 5.09 -4.65 -19.42
C ASP A 76 4.73 -3.55 -18.40
N ALA A 77 3.58 -3.72 -17.74
CA ALA A 77 3.00 -2.72 -16.87
C ALA A 77 2.55 -3.33 -15.55
N ASP A 78 2.72 -2.56 -14.47
CA ASP A 78 2.30 -2.93 -13.12
C ASP A 78 1.20 -1.99 -12.63
N ILE A 79 0.14 -2.56 -12.06
CA ILE A 79 -0.90 -1.83 -11.33
C ILE A 79 -0.58 -1.93 -9.85
N ILE A 80 -0.28 -0.78 -9.25
CA ILE A 80 0.04 -0.67 -7.83
C ILE A 80 -1.17 -0.09 -7.08
N ILE A 81 -1.66 -0.81 -6.08
CA ILE A 81 -2.74 -0.36 -5.19
C ILE A 81 -2.16 -0.21 -3.79
N SER A 82 -2.20 1.00 -3.23
CA SER A 82 -1.80 1.26 -1.85
C SER A 82 -3.03 1.60 -0.99
N VAL A 83 -3.23 0.86 0.10
CA VAL A 83 -4.21 1.17 1.13
C VAL A 83 -3.48 1.72 2.35
N ASN A 84 -3.67 3.01 2.63
CA ASN A 84 -3.05 3.71 3.74
C ASN A 84 -4.06 3.84 4.89
N SER A 85 -3.70 3.27 6.04
CA SER A 85 -4.56 3.11 7.20
C SER A 85 -3.90 3.75 8.42
N PRO A 86 -4.22 5.01 8.77
CA PRO A 86 -3.69 5.61 9.99
C PRO A 86 -4.21 4.84 11.20
N ILE A 87 -3.33 4.19 11.96
CA ILE A 87 -3.69 3.39 13.15
C ILE A 87 -3.43 4.16 14.45
N LYS A 88 -2.61 5.21 14.39
CA LYS A 88 -2.46 6.18 15.47
C LYS A 88 -2.25 7.58 14.90
N ILE A 89 -3.06 8.53 15.35
CA ILE A 89 -2.91 9.95 15.04
C ILE A 89 -2.31 10.64 16.26
N ALA A 90 -1.21 11.38 16.08
CA ALA A 90 -0.62 12.12 17.18
C ALA A 90 -1.50 13.31 17.57
N PRO A 91 -1.61 13.68 18.86
CA PRO A 91 -2.54 14.71 19.31
C PRO A 91 -2.31 16.10 18.71
N ARG A 92 -1.08 16.46 18.34
CA ARG A 92 -0.76 17.75 17.70
C ARG A 92 -0.42 17.62 16.21
N SER A 93 -0.63 16.44 15.64
CA SER A 93 -0.51 16.22 14.21
C SER A 93 -1.40 17.20 13.46
N SER A 94 -0.96 17.68 12.31
CA SER A 94 -1.84 18.40 11.37
C SER A 94 -3.10 17.59 10.99
N SER A 95 -3.10 16.28 11.22
CA SER A 95 -4.25 15.38 11.05
C SER A 95 -5.00 15.08 12.35
N GLN A 96 -4.83 15.85 13.44
CA GLN A 96 -5.46 15.63 14.76
C GLN A 96 -6.99 15.49 14.72
N HIS A 97 -7.65 16.03 13.69
CA HIS A 97 -9.09 15.95 13.49
C HIS A 97 -9.54 14.64 12.83
N CYS A 98 -8.61 13.82 12.34
CA CYS A 98 -8.89 12.51 11.78
C CYS A 98 -8.94 11.45 12.88
N SER A 99 -9.86 10.51 12.75
CA SER A 99 -9.91 9.32 13.60
C SER A 99 -8.91 8.27 13.10
N PRO A 100 -8.21 7.56 14.01
CA PRO A 100 -7.57 6.32 13.68
C PRO A 100 -8.56 5.33 13.06
N THR A 101 -8.05 4.51 12.15
CA THR A 101 -8.79 3.46 11.47
C THR A 101 -8.57 2.13 12.17
N ASP A 102 -9.55 1.23 12.08
CA ASP A 102 -9.45 -0.13 12.62
C ASP A 102 -8.66 -1.04 11.65
N PRO A 103 -7.50 -1.58 12.05
CA PRO A 103 -6.70 -2.47 11.21
C PRO A 103 -7.49 -3.70 10.69
N ALA A 104 -8.40 -4.24 11.50
CA ALA A 104 -9.17 -5.43 11.12
C ALA A 104 -10.18 -5.09 10.00
N ALA A 105 -10.95 -4.01 10.18
CA ALA A 105 -11.86 -3.52 9.15
C ALA A 105 -11.12 -3.14 7.85
N ASN A 106 -9.94 -2.54 7.96
CA ASN A 106 -9.12 -2.18 6.81
C ASN A 106 -8.59 -3.40 6.05
N SER A 107 -8.23 -4.47 6.77
CA SER A 107 -7.83 -5.73 6.15
C SER A 107 -8.97 -6.33 5.32
N ILE A 108 -10.19 -6.34 5.87
CA ILE A 108 -11.39 -6.83 5.17
C ILE A 108 -11.66 -5.98 3.92
N LEU A 109 -11.56 -4.65 4.03
CA LEU A 109 -11.74 -3.75 2.90
C LEU A 109 -10.68 -3.98 1.82
N ALA A 110 -9.41 -4.13 2.21
CA ALA A 110 -8.31 -4.37 1.27
C ALA A 110 -8.51 -5.70 0.52
N ASP A 111 -8.93 -6.75 1.22
CA ASP A 111 -9.24 -8.05 0.59
C ASP A 111 -10.44 -7.95 -0.35
N ALA A 112 -11.46 -7.16 0.00
CA ALA A 112 -12.61 -6.90 -0.86
C ALA A 112 -12.20 -6.13 -2.13
N ILE A 113 -11.30 -5.14 -2.03
CA ILE A 113 -10.76 -4.40 -3.18
C ILE A 113 -10.08 -5.37 -4.16
N ILE A 114 -9.19 -6.24 -3.67
CA ILE A 114 -8.46 -7.18 -4.53
C ILE A 114 -9.39 -8.24 -5.12
N SER A 115 -10.33 -8.75 -4.33
CA SER A 115 -11.27 -9.78 -4.80
C SER A 115 -12.25 -9.23 -5.83
N SER A 116 -12.62 -7.95 -5.73
CA SER A 116 -13.53 -7.27 -6.67
C SER A 116 -12.82 -6.62 -7.85
N PHE A 117 -11.49 -6.56 -7.86
CA PHE A 117 -10.75 -5.95 -8.95
C PHE A 117 -10.96 -6.71 -10.26
N SER A 118 -11.43 -6.01 -11.28
CA SER A 118 -11.56 -6.49 -12.64
C SER A 118 -11.02 -5.45 -13.64
N ILE A 119 -10.34 -5.93 -14.66
CA ILE A 119 -9.97 -5.15 -15.83
C ILE A 119 -10.99 -5.44 -16.92
N GLU A 120 -11.77 -4.42 -17.28
CA GLU A 120 -12.83 -4.55 -18.29
C GLU A 120 -12.29 -4.35 -19.71
N ASN A 121 -11.34 -3.43 -19.89
CA ASN A 121 -10.78 -3.11 -21.21
C ASN A 121 -9.33 -2.61 -21.12
N LEU A 122 -8.37 -3.49 -21.41
CA LEU A 122 -6.94 -3.16 -21.45
C LEU A 122 -6.57 -2.24 -22.62
N SER A 123 -7.31 -2.29 -23.73
CA SER A 123 -7.04 -1.51 -24.94
C SER A 123 -7.16 0.00 -24.71
N LEU A 124 -7.89 0.43 -23.67
CA LEU A 124 -7.97 1.84 -23.30
C LEU A 124 -6.69 2.38 -22.65
N LEU A 125 -5.86 1.51 -22.07
CA LEU A 125 -4.65 1.87 -21.36
C LEU A 125 -3.39 1.72 -22.21
N PHE A 126 -3.39 0.78 -23.15
CA PHE A 126 -2.21 0.38 -23.93
C PHE A 126 -2.46 0.33 -25.45
N GLY A 127 -3.56 0.94 -25.92
CA GLY A 127 -3.94 1.04 -27.33
C GLY A 127 -3.29 2.20 -28.07
#